data_AF-A0A0S8ATR0-F1
#
_entry.id   AF-A0A0S8ATR0-F1
#
_cell.length_a   1.000
_cell.length_b   1.000
_cell.length_c   1.000
_cell.angle_alpha   90.00
_cell.angle_beta   90.00
_cell.angle_gamma   90.00
#
_symmetry.space_group_name_H-M   'P 1'
#
loop_
_entity.id
_entity.type
_entity.pdbx_description
1 polymer ?
#
loop_
_entity_poly.entity_id
_entity_poly.type
_entity_poly.pdbx_seq_one_letter_code
_entity_poly.pdbx_strand_id
1 'polypeptide(L)'
;LPILIATSFSTLAGLVSVALYQRINLLDKVIGAYLGGFIVLIGMTLFFLSRLGREEISTVSTVAANLLLFSVIISFILMAVVKKVNVYEAFIEGARDGFRVAVRIIPYLIAILVAVGVFRASGAMDMTVTLIQQGLALLNVDTDFTAALPTAFMKPLSGSGARGMMVDAMNTYGADSFVGRVASVVQGATDTTFYIIAVYFGSVGIRNTRYAVTCGLIADFFGIAASISVAYLFFH
;
A
#
# COMPACT_ATOMS: atom_id res chain seq x y z
N LEU A 1 3.12 -13.64 3.24
CA LEU A 1 1.95 -14.28 2.60
C LEU A 1 0.70 -13.39 2.67
N PRO A 2 0.17 -13.00 3.85
CA PRO A 2 -1.05 -12.17 3.92
C PRO A 2 -0.98 -10.86 3.14
N ILE A 3 0.13 -10.12 3.27
CA ILE A 3 0.36 -8.88 2.52
C ILE A 3 0.29 -9.13 1.02
N LEU A 4 0.95 -10.17 0.51
CA LEU A 4 0.95 -10.49 -0.92
C LEU A 4 -0.47 -10.74 -1.44
N ILE A 5 -1.30 -11.45 -0.68
CA ILE A 5 -2.69 -11.71 -1.05
C ILE A 5 -3.48 -10.40 -1.05
N ALA A 6 -3.41 -9.62 0.03
CA ALA A 6 -4.15 -8.37 0.16
C ALA A 6 -3.75 -7.32 -0.91
N THR A 7 -2.45 -7.18 -1.20
CA THR A 7 -1.95 -6.33 -2.30
C THR A 7 -2.45 -6.81 -3.66
N SER A 8 -2.57 -8.12 -3.87
CA SER A 8 -3.10 -8.67 -5.12
C SER A 8 -4.56 -8.28 -5.32
N PHE A 9 -5.39 -8.35 -4.27
CA PHE A 9 -6.78 -7.88 -4.31
C PHE A 9 -6.87 -6.37 -4.55
N SER A 10 -6.06 -5.57 -3.86
CA SER A 10 -5.98 -4.12 -4.09
C SER A 10 -5.63 -3.78 -5.55
N THR A 11 -4.60 -4.45 -6.09
CA THR A 11 -4.12 -4.24 -7.46
C THR A 11 -5.19 -4.60 -8.49
N LEU A 12 -5.86 -5.75 -8.32
CA LEU A 12 -6.93 -6.18 -9.21
C LEU A 12 -8.13 -5.24 -9.13
N ALA A 13 -8.52 -4.80 -7.93
CA ALA A 13 -9.60 -3.84 -7.75
C ALA A 13 -9.29 -2.49 -8.41
N GLY A 14 -8.07 -1.97 -8.25
CA GLY A 14 -7.62 -0.75 -8.90
C GLY A 14 -7.64 -0.86 -10.41
N LEU A 15 -7.12 -1.96 -10.96
CA LEU A 15 -7.11 -2.21 -12.40
C LEU A 15 -8.53 -2.33 -12.96
N VAL A 16 -9.40 -3.11 -12.31
CA VAL A 16 -10.81 -3.28 -12.72
C VAL A 16 -11.54 -1.94 -12.64
N SER A 17 -11.34 -1.17 -11.57
CA SER A 17 -11.93 0.16 -11.42
C SER A 17 -11.54 1.09 -12.57
N VAL A 18 -10.25 1.18 -12.89
CA VAL A 18 -9.77 2.01 -14.00
C VAL A 18 -10.33 1.53 -15.33
N ALA A 19 -10.37 0.21 -15.55
CA ALA A 19 -10.91 -0.37 -16.78
C ALA A 19 -12.40 -0.07 -16.96
N LEU A 20 -13.19 -0.10 -15.89
CA LEU A 20 -14.61 0.28 -15.92
C LEU A 20 -14.78 1.76 -16.29
N TYR A 21 -14.03 2.67 -15.64
CA TYR A 21 -14.10 4.11 -15.95
C TYR A 21 -13.63 4.46 -17.36
N GLN A 22 -12.61 3.75 -17.87
CA GLN A 22 -12.06 3.97 -19.21
C GLN A 22 -12.75 3.12 -20.29
N ARG A 23 -13.71 2.26 -19.92
CA ARG A 23 -14.35 1.27 -20.80
C ARG A 23 -13.34 0.37 -21.54
N ILE A 24 -12.27 0.00 -20.85
CA ILE A 24 -11.27 -0.93 -21.36
C ILE A 24 -11.86 -2.34 -21.31
N ASN A 25 -11.81 -3.06 -22.43
CA ASN A 25 -12.25 -4.45 -22.47
C ASN A 25 -11.19 -5.36 -21.83
N LEU A 26 -11.40 -5.77 -20.58
CA LEU A 26 -10.51 -6.67 -19.86
C LEU A 26 -10.38 -8.06 -20.50
N LEU A 27 -11.36 -8.45 -21.33
CA LEU A 27 -11.35 -9.72 -22.06
C LEU A 27 -10.62 -9.64 -23.40
N ASP A 28 -10.06 -8.47 -23.76
CA ASP A 28 -9.15 -8.39 -24.88
C ASP A 28 -7.98 -9.38 -24.70
N LYS A 29 -7.56 -10.05 -25.78
CA LYS A 29 -6.55 -11.12 -25.70
C LYS A 29 -5.23 -10.63 -25.10
N VAL A 30 -4.82 -9.40 -25.39
CA VAL A 30 -3.56 -8.85 -24.88
C VAL A 30 -3.71 -8.54 -23.40
N ILE A 31 -4.77 -7.85 -23.01
CA ILE A 31 -5.02 -7.47 -21.62
C ILE A 31 -5.24 -8.71 -20.75
N GLY A 32 -6.04 -9.66 -21.24
CA GLY A 32 -6.28 -10.94 -20.60
C GLY A 32 -4.99 -11.77 -20.47
N ALA A 33 -4.09 -11.73 -21.44
CA ALA A 33 -2.79 -12.40 -21.34
C ALA A 33 -1.91 -11.79 -20.23
N TYR A 34 -1.84 -10.46 -20.12
CA TYR A 34 -1.10 -9.80 -19.04
C TYR A 34 -1.71 -10.06 -17.66
N LEU A 35 -3.04 -9.98 -17.55
CA LEU A 35 -3.75 -10.25 -16.30
C LEU A 35 -3.63 -11.72 -15.89
N GLY A 36 -3.83 -12.64 -16.83
CA GLY A 36 -3.66 -14.07 -16.61
C GLY A 36 -2.22 -14.39 -16.19
N GLY A 37 -1.23 -13.80 -16.87
CA GLY A 37 0.18 -13.94 -16.51
C GLY A 37 0.48 -13.43 -15.10
N PHE A 38 -0.08 -12.28 -14.71
CA PHE A 38 0.07 -11.72 -13.36
C PHE A 38 -0.58 -12.61 -12.29
N ILE A 39 -1.80 -13.10 -12.53
CA ILE A 39 -2.50 -14.01 -11.62
C ILE A 39 -1.73 -15.33 -11.48
N VAL A 40 -1.23 -15.89 -12.58
CA VAL A 40 -0.43 -17.12 -12.59
C VAL A 40 0.87 -16.91 -11.83
N LEU A 41 1.55 -15.78 -12.02
CA LEU A 41 2.76 -15.43 -11.28
C LEU A 41 2.53 -15.35 -9.77
N ILE A 42 1.47 -14.65 -9.35
CA ILE A 42 1.08 -14.57 -7.93
C ILE A 42 0.72 -15.95 -7.40
N GLY A 43 -0.10 -16.71 -8.13
CA GLY A 43 -0.52 -18.06 -7.75
C GLY A 43 0.66 -19.01 -7.59
N MET A 44 1.61 -19.00 -8.52
CA MET A 44 2.84 -19.78 -8.43
C MET A 44 3.69 -19.37 -7.23
N THR A 45 3.81 -18.07 -6.96
CA THR A 45 4.56 -17.56 -5.81
C THR A 45 3.92 -17.99 -4.49
N LEU A 46 2.60 -17.84 -4.37
CA LEU A 46 1.83 -18.28 -3.20
C LEU A 46 1.95 -19.80 -3.00
N PHE A 47 1.81 -20.58 -4.07
CA PHE A 47 1.93 -22.02 -4.04
C PHE A 47 3.32 -22.48 -3.60
N PHE A 48 4.37 -21.88 -4.17
CA PHE A 48 5.75 -22.16 -3.79
C PHE A 48 6.01 -21.83 -2.31
N LEU A 49 5.62 -20.64 -1.86
CA LEU A 49 5.80 -20.22 -0.47
C LEU A 49 4.95 -21.03 0.51
N SER A 50 3.79 -21.54 0.10
CA SER A 50 2.92 -22.38 0.95
C SER A 50 3.51 -23.75 1.27
N ARG A 51 4.52 -24.20 0.51
CA ARG A 51 5.20 -25.49 0.72
C ARG A 51 6.40 -25.40 1.67
N LEU A 52 6.81 -24.19 2.03
CA LEU A 52 8.00 -23.94 2.86
C LEU A 52 7.64 -23.78 4.33
N GLY A 53 8.58 -24.11 5.21
CA GLY A 53 8.48 -23.81 6.64
C GLY A 53 8.54 -22.30 6.93
N ARG A 54 8.08 -21.86 8.10
CA ARG A 54 8.05 -20.41 8.46
C ARG A 54 9.44 -19.75 8.41
N GLU A 55 10.46 -20.46 8.86
CA GLU A 55 11.84 -19.95 8.87
C GLU A 55 12.39 -19.83 7.44
N GLU A 56 12.16 -20.85 6.61
CA GLU A 56 12.53 -20.84 5.19
C GLU A 56 11.83 -19.72 4.41
N ILE A 57 10.53 -19.47 4.67
CA ILE A 57 9.80 -18.35 4.06
C ILE A 57 10.49 -17.01 4.36
N SER A 58 10.95 -16.81 5.60
CA SER A 58 11.64 -15.58 6.00
C SER A 58 12.96 -15.41 5.24
N THR A 59 13.78 -16.45 5.20
CA THR A 59 15.07 -16.44 4.51
C THR A 59 14.90 -16.23 3.02
N VAL A 60 14.03 -17.00 2.37
CA VAL A 60 13.78 -16.90 0.93
C VAL A 60 13.24 -15.51 0.57
N SER A 61 12.27 -14.99 1.34
CA SER A 61 11.70 -13.66 1.09
C SER A 61 12.76 -12.56 1.24
N THR A 62 13.62 -12.64 2.25
CA THR A 62 14.67 -11.64 2.49
C THR A 62 15.74 -11.67 1.40
N VAL A 63 16.22 -12.86 1.04
CA VAL A 63 17.22 -13.02 -0.03
C VAL A 63 16.65 -12.56 -1.37
N ALA A 64 15.42 -12.96 -1.71
CA ALA A 64 14.77 -12.54 -2.95
C ALA A 64 14.56 -11.02 -3.02
N ALA A 65 14.09 -10.40 -1.94
CA ALA A 65 13.88 -8.95 -1.87
C ALA A 65 15.21 -8.18 -2.03
N ASN A 66 16.26 -8.61 -1.34
CA ASN A 66 17.58 -7.99 -1.46
C ASN A 66 18.16 -8.17 -2.87
N LEU A 67 18.10 -9.36 -3.44
CA LEU A 67 18.57 -9.62 -4.80
C LEU A 67 17.82 -8.79 -5.84
N LEU A 68 16.49 -8.69 -5.73
CA LEU A 68 15.69 -7.82 -6.60
C LEU A 68 16.13 -6.36 -6.48
N LEU A 69 16.24 -5.84 -5.26
CA LEU A 69 16.66 -4.45 -5.01
C LEU A 69 18.05 -4.18 -5.61
N PHE A 70 19.03 -5.03 -5.33
CA PHE A 70 20.38 -4.88 -5.87
C PHE A 70 20.40 -5.03 -7.39
N SER A 71 19.63 -5.96 -7.96
CA SER A 71 19.57 -6.15 -9.42
C SER A 71 19.06 -4.90 -10.13
N VAL A 72 18.04 -4.21 -9.58
CA VAL A 72 17.52 -2.97 -10.14
C VAL A 72 18.59 -1.87 -10.10
N ILE A 73 19.25 -1.68 -8.96
CA ILE A 73 20.32 -0.67 -8.82
C ILE A 73 21.47 -0.95 -9.79
N ILE A 74 21.95 -2.19 -9.82
CA ILE A 74 23.04 -2.62 -10.72
C ILE A 74 22.62 -2.45 -12.18
N SER A 75 21.36 -2.76 -12.54
CA SER A 75 20.87 -2.60 -13.91
C SER A 75 20.93 -1.14 -14.38
N PHE A 76 20.60 -0.17 -13.53
CA PHE A 76 20.72 1.25 -13.86
C PHE A 76 22.18 1.68 -14.04
N ILE A 77 23.08 1.21 -13.17
CA ILE A 77 24.52 1.51 -13.27
C ILE A 77 25.09 0.90 -14.55
N LEU A 78 24.79 -0.36 -14.84
CA LEU A 78 25.21 -1.04 -16.07
C LEU A 78 24.67 -0.33 -17.31
N MET A 79 23.41 0.07 -17.30
CA MET A 79 22.81 0.83 -18.40
C MET A 79 23.53 2.16 -18.63
N ALA A 80 23.86 2.89 -17.56
CA ALA A 80 24.64 4.12 -17.64
C ALA A 80 26.05 3.87 -18.19
N VAL A 81 26.74 2.80 -17.76
CA VAL A 81 28.06 2.41 -18.29
C VAL A 81 27.98 2.09 -19.80
N VAL A 82 27.01 1.29 -20.22
CA VAL A 82 26.80 0.93 -21.64
C VAL A 82 26.49 2.17 -22.48
N LYS A 83 25.70 3.10 -21.95
CA LYS A 83 25.35 4.37 -22.60
C LYS A 83 26.44 5.45 -22.43
N LYS A 84 27.56 5.13 -21.77
CA LYS A 84 28.66 6.06 -21.48
C LYS A 84 28.21 7.33 -20.75
N VAL A 85 27.24 7.20 -19.86
CA VAL A 85 26.76 8.26 -18.97
C VAL A 85 27.61 8.27 -17.71
N ASN A 86 28.06 9.45 -17.27
CA ASN A 86 28.76 9.60 -16.01
C ASN A 86 27.77 9.38 -14.84
N VAL A 87 27.84 8.19 -14.23
CA VAL A 87 26.94 7.77 -13.15
C VAL A 87 26.96 8.74 -11.97
N TYR A 88 28.14 9.25 -11.61
CA TYR A 88 28.29 10.15 -10.48
C TYR A 88 27.62 11.50 -10.76
N GLU A 89 27.89 12.11 -11.91
CA GLU A 89 27.25 13.39 -12.28
C GLU A 89 25.73 13.27 -12.39
N ALA A 90 25.24 12.21 -13.06
CA ALA A 90 23.80 11.96 -13.19
C ALA A 90 23.12 11.75 -11.83
N PHE A 91 23.80 11.07 -10.90
CA PHE A 91 23.31 10.91 -9.53
C PHE A 91 23.23 12.26 -8.79
N ILE A 92 24.26 13.10 -8.87
CA ILE A 92 24.29 14.42 -8.23
C ILE A 92 23.22 15.34 -8.81
N GLU A 93 23.05 15.34 -10.14
CA GLU A 93 22.01 16.10 -10.82
C GLU A 93 20.61 15.64 -10.38
N GLY A 94 20.36 14.33 -10.39
CA GLY A 94 19.10 13.75 -9.91
C GLY A 94 18.82 14.06 -8.45
N ALA A 95 19.84 14.03 -7.57
CA ALA A 95 19.69 14.40 -6.17
C ALA A 95 19.34 15.90 -6.00
N ARG A 96 19.95 16.78 -6.81
CA ARG A 96 19.66 18.22 -6.80
C ARG A 96 18.23 18.53 -7.25
N ASP A 97 17.76 17.88 -8.31
CA ASP A 97 16.40 18.06 -8.79
C ASP A 97 15.37 17.43 -7.84
N GLY A 98 15.71 16.30 -7.21
CA GLY A 98 14.92 15.71 -6.13
C GLY A 98 14.68 16.69 -4.98
N PHE A 99 15.66 17.52 -4.62
CA PHE A 99 15.49 18.55 -3.60
C PHE A 99 14.45 19.62 -3.99
N ARG A 100 14.46 20.07 -5.24
CA ARG A 100 13.45 21.02 -5.76
C ARG A 100 12.05 20.42 -5.69
N VAL A 101 11.91 19.16 -6.10
CA VAL A 101 10.65 18.41 -6.04
C VAL A 101 10.17 18.30 -4.59
N ALA A 102 11.06 17.95 -3.65
CA ALA A 102 10.72 17.88 -2.23
C ALA A 102 10.16 19.21 -1.69
N VAL A 103 10.84 20.34 -1.96
CA VAL A 103 10.37 21.68 -1.54
C VAL A 103 8.99 22.01 -2.10
N ARG A 104 8.73 21.66 -3.37
CA ARG A 104 7.42 21.87 -4.01
C ARG A 104 6.30 21.05 -3.35
N ILE A 105 6.64 19.90 -2.78
CA ILE A 105 5.70 18.96 -2.17
C ILE A 105 5.39 19.31 -0.70
N ILE A 106 6.33 19.91 0.05
CA ILE A 106 6.21 20.23 1.48
C ILE A 106 4.84 20.85 1.86
N PRO A 107 4.31 21.87 1.16
CA PRO A 107 3.04 22.50 1.57
C PRO A 107 1.87 21.51 1.57
N TYR A 108 1.80 20.61 0.59
CA TYR A 108 0.75 19.60 0.51
C TYR A 108 0.88 18.57 1.64
N LEU A 109 2.11 18.20 1.99
CA LEU A 109 2.36 17.28 3.11
C LEU A 109 1.94 17.89 4.45
N ILE A 110 2.27 19.15 4.69
CA ILE A 110 1.88 19.86 5.92
C ILE A 110 0.36 19.87 6.05
N ALA A 111 -0.38 20.21 4.98
CA ALA A 111 -1.84 20.23 5.01
C ALA A 111 -2.44 18.87 5.40
N ILE A 112 -1.95 17.78 4.80
CA ILE A 112 -2.39 16.41 5.12
C ILE A 112 -2.04 16.03 6.57
N LEU A 113 -0.80 16.29 7.00
CA LEU A 113 -0.34 15.96 8.35
C LEU A 113 -1.11 16.74 9.44
N VAL A 114 -1.44 18.01 9.18
CA VAL A 114 -2.27 18.82 10.08
C VAL A 114 -3.70 18.28 10.12
N ALA A 115 -4.32 17.98 8.97
CA ALA A 115 -5.67 17.42 8.91
C ALA A 115 -5.76 16.09 9.68
N VAL A 116 -4.77 15.22 9.50
CA VAL A 116 -4.61 13.97 10.26
C VAL A 116 -4.48 14.23 11.75
N GLY A 117 -3.64 15.19 12.14
CA GLY A 117 -3.44 15.58 13.54
C GLY A 117 -4.74 16.05 14.19
N VAL A 118 -5.52 16.88 13.49
CA VAL A 118 -6.85 17.33 13.93
C VAL A 118 -7.83 16.15 14.01
N PHE A 119 -7.87 15.27 13.02
CA PHE A 119 -8.77 14.11 13.01
C PHE A 119 -8.52 13.17 14.22
N ARG A 120 -7.26 13.01 14.61
CA ARG A 120 -6.89 12.24 15.80
C ARG A 120 -7.16 13.01 17.10
N ALA A 121 -6.66 14.24 17.23
CA ALA A 121 -6.76 15.02 18.48
C ALA A 121 -8.19 15.44 18.83
N SER A 122 -9.08 15.53 17.84
CA SER A 122 -10.50 15.83 18.04
C SER A 122 -11.32 14.65 18.59
N GLY A 123 -10.76 13.44 18.66
CA GLY A 123 -11.49 12.22 19.00
C GLY A 123 -12.40 11.68 17.88
N ALA A 124 -12.43 12.33 16.72
CA ALA A 124 -13.25 11.90 15.59
C ALA A 124 -12.87 10.50 15.09
N MET A 125 -11.58 10.14 15.14
CA MET A 125 -11.11 8.79 14.81
C MET A 125 -11.70 7.74 15.75
N ASP A 126 -11.64 7.96 17.07
CA ASP A 126 -12.16 7.02 18.08
C ASP A 126 -13.68 6.88 17.97
N MET A 127 -14.38 7.99 17.73
CA MET A 127 -15.82 7.98 17.46
C MET A 127 -16.14 7.15 16.22
N THR A 128 -15.38 7.30 15.14
CA THR A 128 -15.60 6.55 13.89
C THR A 128 -15.39 5.05 14.10
N VAL A 129 -14.32 4.66 14.80
CA VAL A 129 -14.04 3.25 15.14
C VAL A 129 -15.16 2.68 16.01
N THR A 130 -15.60 3.42 17.03
CA THR A 130 -16.68 3.00 17.94
C THR A 130 -18.00 2.81 17.20
N LEU A 131 -18.36 3.73 16.30
CA LEU A 131 -19.57 3.63 15.48
C LEU A 131 -19.53 2.38 14.57
N ILE A 132 -18.40 2.11 13.94
CA ILE A 132 -18.22 0.91 13.11
C ILE A 132 -18.32 -0.35 13.96
N GLN A 133 -17.66 -0.38 15.12
CA GLN A 133 -17.72 -1.50 16.06
C GLN A 133 -19.16 -1.78 16.51
N GLN A 134 -19.90 -0.75 16.90
CA GLN A 134 -21.31 -0.90 17.31
C GLN A 134 -22.17 -1.39 16.13
N GLY A 135 -21.99 -0.83 14.94
CA GLY A 135 -22.71 -1.25 13.74
C GLY A 135 -22.46 -2.72 13.37
N LEU A 136 -21.21 -3.17 13.48
CA LEU A 136 -20.83 -4.57 13.22
C LEU A 136 -21.34 -5.51 14.31
N ALA A 137 -21.30 -5.09 15.58
CA ALA A 137 -21.83 -5.87 16.70
C ALA A 137 -23.35 -6.10 16.56
N LEU A 138 -24.11 -5.12 16.07
CA LEU A 138 -25.54 -5.28 15.76
C LEU A 138 -25.81 -6.32 14.67
N LEU A 139 -24.84 -6.54 13.78
CA LEU A 139 -24.89 -7.54 12.72
C LEU A 139 -24.30 -8.89 13.15
N ASN A 140 -23.92 -9.05 14.42
CA ASN A 140 -23.20 -10.22 14.95
C ASN A 140 -21.91 -10.56 14.17
N VAL A 141 -21.23 -9.53 13.65
CA VAL A 141 -19.92 -9.67 13.03
C VAL A 141 -18.84 -9.49 14.08
N ASP A 142 -17.80 -10.32 14.05
CA ASP A 142 -16.64 -10.20 14.93
C ASP A 142 -15.99 -8.82 14.79
N THR A 143 -15.65 -8.20 15.93
CA THR A 143 -15.14 -6.82 15.97
C THR A 143 -13.68 -6.72 16.42
N ASP A 144 -12.96 -7.83 16.59
CA ASP A 144 -11.59 -7.81 17.12
C ASP A 144 -10.63 -7.00 16.24
N PHE A 145 -10.90 -6.94 14.93
CA PHE A 145 -10.11 -6.16 13.99
C PHE A 145 -10.29 -4.64 14.10
N THR A 146 -11.35 -4.16 14.75
CA THR A 146 -11.70 -2.73 14.72
C THR A 146 -10.63 -1.85 15.35
N ALA A 147 -9.88 -2.37 16.32
CA ALA A 147 -8.73 -1.71 16.92
C ALA A 147 -7.58 -1.43 15.94
N ALA A 148 -7.54 -2.10 14.78
CA ALA A 148 -6.56 -1.84 13.71
C ALA A 148 -7.07 -0.84 12.66
N LEU A 149 -8.35 -0.44 12.69
CA LEU A 149 -8.93 0.52 11.75
C LEU A 149 -8.25 1.89 11.73
N PRO A 150 -7.70 2.42 12.85
CA PRO A 150 -6.90 3.64 12.79
C PRO A 150 -5.78 3.58 11.75
N THR A 151 -5.06 2.46 11.65
CA THR A 151 -4.03 2.25 10.61
C THR A 151 -4.66 2.26 9.22
N ALA A 152 -5.82 1.62 9.04
CA ALA A 152 -6.53 1.56 7.76
C ALA A 152 -7.00 2.93 7.27
N PHE A 153 -7.59 3.77 8.13
CA PHE A 153 -8.01 5.12 7.76
C PHE A 153 -6.83 6.03 7.45
N MET A 154 -5.73 5.84 8.18
CA MET A 154 -4.53 6.63 7.99
C MET A 154 -3.80 6.31 6.70
N LYS A 155 -3.91 5.09 6.20
CA LYS A 155 -3.07 4.61 5.11
C LYS A 155 -3.29 5.33 3.78
N PRO A 156 -4.52 5.57 3.29
CA PRO A 156 -4.76 6.39 2.09
C PRO A 156 -4.26 7.84 2.22
N LEU A 157 -4.21 8.37 3.45
CA LEU A 157 -3.81 9.76 3.73
C LEU A 157 -2.29 9.91 3.85
N SER A 158 -1.64 9.02 4.61
CA SER A 158 -0.21 9.11 4.94
C SER A 158 0.38 7.77 5.36
N GLY A 159 1.42 7.33 4.65
CA GLY A 159 2.10 6.08 4.95
C GLY A 159 2.88 6.11 6.27
N SER A 160 3.47 7.26 6.61
CA SER A 160 4.17 7.47 7.89
C SER A 160 3.18 7.62 9.05
N GLY A 161 2.05 8.30 8.83
CA GLY A 161 0.97 8.40 9.81
C GLY A 161 0.36 7.03 10.14
N ALA A 162 0.07 6.24 9.11
CA ALA A 162 -0.42 4.87 9.26
C ALA A 162 0.59 3.97 9.98
N ARG A 163 1.89 4.11 9.67
CA ARG A 163 2.94 3.38 10.38
C ARG A 163 3.00 3.77 11.87
N GLY A 164 2.77 5.04 12.19
CA GLY A 164 2.63 5.50 13.57
C GLY A 164 1.49 4.79 14.30
N MET A 165 0.31 4.72 13.68
CA MET A 165 -0.85 4.00 14.24
C MET A 165 -0.61 2.50 14.36
N MET A 166 0.10 1.90 13.40
CA MET A 166 0.48 0.48 13.45
C MET A 166 1.40 0.21 14.65
N VAL A 167 2.41 1.05 14.88
CA VAL A 167 3.32 0.92 16.03
C VAL A 167 2.57 1.14 17.34
N ASP A 168 1.63 2.08 17.38
CA ASP A 168 0.77 2.31 18.55
C ASP A 168 -0.05 1.05 18.88
N ALA A 169 -0.71 0.46 17.88
CA ALA A 169 -1.43 -0.80 18.03
C ALA A 169 -0.52 -1.95 18.51
N MET A 170 0.71 -2.06 18.00
CA MET A 170 1.68 -3.05 18.48
C MET A 170 2.10 -2.82 19.93
N ASN A 171 2.23 -1.57 20.37
CA ASN A 171 2.56 -1.23 21.75
C ASN A 171 1.39 -1.50 22.70
N THR A 172 0.15 -1.25 22.27
CA THR A 172 -1.06 -1.44 23.08
C THR A 172 -1.46 -2.91 23.19
N TYR A 173 -1.49 -3.64 22.07
CA TYR A 173 -2.03 -5.00 22.00
C TYR A 173 -0.94 -6.08 21.91
N GLY A 174 0.31 -5.70 21.63
CA GLY A 174 1.43 -6.60 21.36
C GLY A 174 1.68 -6.79 19.87
N ALA A 175 2.95 -6.91 19.46
CA ALA A 175 3.33 -7.02 18.05
C ALA A 175 2.79 -8.28 17.35
N ASP A 176 2.68 -9.39 18.10
CA ASP A 176 2.16 -10.67 17.61
C ASP A 176 0.65 -10.84 17.78
N SER A 177 -0.04 -9.83 18.33
CA SER A 177 -1.49 -9.87 18.51
C SER A 177 -2.21 -9.88 17.17
N PHE A 178 -3.46 -10.35 17.19
CA PHE A 178 -4.34 -10.28 16.03
C PHE A 178 -4.44 -8.85 15.47
N VAL A 179 -4.66 -7.87 16.34
CA VAL A 179 -4.71 -6.43 15.99
C VAL A 179 -3.41 -5.95 15.36
N GLY A 180 -2.26 -6.27 15.98
CA GLY A 180 -0.94 -5.90 15.46
C GLY A 180 -0.66 -6.50 14.08
N ARG A 181 -1.12 -7.74 13.84
CA ARG A 181 -1.02 -8.40 12.53
C ARG A 181 -1.97 -7.79 11.51
N VAL A 182 -3.22 -7.50 11.84
CA VAL A 182 -4.15 -6.78 10.93
C VAL A 182 -3.55 -5.44 10.52
N ALA A 183 -3.07 -4.65 11.48
CA ALA A 183 -2.45 -3.35 11.23
C ALA A 183 -1.21 -3.49 10.32
N SER A 184 -0.40 -4.53 10.52
CA SER A 184 0.78 -4.82 9.69
C SER A 184 0.41 -5.19 8.25
N VAL A 185 -0.65 -6.01 8.06
CA VAL A 185 -1.11 -6.39 6.73
C VAL A 185 -1.66 -5.19 5.98
N VAL A 186 -2.52 -4.40 6.63
CA VAL A 186 -3.05 -3.15 6.06
C VAL A 186 -1.92 -2.18 5.68
N GLN A 187 -0.95 -1.98 6.56
CA GLN A 187 0.18 -1.09 6.31
C GLN A 187 0.99 -1.50 5.06
N GLY A 188 1.10 -2.80 4.80
CA GLY A 188 1.83 -3.34 3.65
C GLY A 188 1.00 -3.51 2.38
N ALA A 189 -0.33 -3.57 2.47
CA ALA A 189 -1.19 -3.99 1.37
C ALA A 189 -1.73 -2.86 0.49
N THR A 190 -1.94 -1.68 1.06
CA THR A 190 -2.57 -0.54 0.38
C THR A 190 -1.60 0.60 0.10
N ASP A 191 -2.06 1.57 -0.68
CA ASP A 191 -1.28 2.73 -1.08
C ASP A 191 -1.65 3.97 -0.25
N THR A 192 -0.93 5.07 -0.51
CA THR A 192 -1.20 6.36 0.10
C THR A 192 -1.89 7.28 -0.92
N THR A 193 -3.11 6.92 -1.34
CA THR A 193 -3.83 7.55 -2.48
C THR A 193 -3.75 9.08 -2.50
N PHE A 194 -4.07 9.76 -1.40
CA PHE A 194 -4.04 11.23 -1.37
C PHE A 194 -2.63 11.80 -1.39
N TYR A 195 -1.68 11.11 -0.75
CA TYR A 195 -0.27 11.48 -0.76
C TYR A 195 0.32 11.35 -2.16
N ILE A 196 0.10 10.20 -2.82
CA ILE A 196 0.53 9.91 -4.20
C ILE A 196 0.05 11.01 -5.14
N ILE A 197 -1.22 11.41 -5.02
CA ILE A 197 -1.79 12.47 -5.83
C ILE A 197 -1.14 13.82 -5.51
N ALA A 198 -1.05 14.20 -4.24
CA ALA A 198 -0.41 15.45 -3.83
C ALA A 198 1.04 15.55 -4.31
N VAL A 199 1.79 14.46 -4.22
CA VAL A 199 3.21 14.40 -4.56
C VAL A 199 3.41 14.31 -6.08
N TYR A 200 2.86 13.28 -6.72
CA TYR A 200 3.11 13.05 -8.13
C TYR A 200 2.38 14.08 -9.00
N PHE A 201 1.10 14.37 -8.73
CA PHE A 201 0.37 15.34 -9.56
C PHE A 201 0.74 16.77 -9.21
N GLY A 202 1.00 17.07 -7.93
CA GLY A 202 1.46 18.39 -7.49
C GLY A 202 2.85 18.76 -8.05
N SER A 203 3.77 17.79 -8.13
CA SER A 203 5.13 18.03 -8.67
C SER A 203 5.14 18.43 -10.14
N VAL A 204 4.15 18.01 -10.94
CA VAL A 204 4.00 18.40 -12.35
C VAL A 204 2.86 19.40 -12.59
N GLY A 205 2.17 19.84 -11.54
CA GLY A 205 1.13 20.90 -11.63
C GLY A 205 -0.22 20.43 -12.18
N ILE A 206 -0.51 19.14 -12.14
CA ILE A 206 -1.81 18.59 -12.52
C ILE A 206 -2.85 18.96 -11.46
N ARG A 207 -3.88 19.71 -11.87
CA ARG A 207 -5.00 20.12 -11.00
C ARG A 207 -6.21 19.20 -11.08
N ASN A 208 -6.44 18.59 -12.25
CA ASN A 208 -7.59 17.71 -12.46
C ASN A 208 -7.12 16.25 -12.47
N THR A 209 -7.49 15.52 -11.43
CA THR A 209 -7.10 14.13 -11.19
C THR A 209 -8.09 13.14 -11.81
N ARG A 210 -9.20 13.66 -12.37
CA ARG A 210 -10.30 12.91 -13.01
C ARG A 210 -10.85 11.81 -12.09
N TYR A 211 -10.49 10.56 -12.33
CA TYR A 211 -10.91 9.38 -11.56
C TYR A 211 -9.79 8.75 -10.73
N ALA A 212 -8.60 9.36 -10.67
CA ALA A 212 -7.45 8.80 -9.96
C ALA A 212 -7.71 8.64 -8.45
N VAL A 213 -8.31 9.66 -7.80
CA VAL A 213 -8.70 9.58 -6.38
C VAL A 213 -9.70 8.44 -6.17
N THR A 214 -10.76 8.41 -6.99
CA THR A 214 -11.83 7.42 -6.84
C THR A 214 -11.33 6.00 -7.06
N CYS A 215 -10.54 5.76 -8.10
CA CYS A 215 -9.97 4.43 -8.35
C CYS A 215 -8.96 4.02 -7.27
N GLY A 216 -8.14 4.97 -6.79
CA GLY A 216 -7.20 4.73 -5.69
C GLY A 216 -7.92 4.35 -4.39
N LEU A 217 -8.98 5.07 -4.02
CA LEU A 217 -9.78 4.75 -2.85
C LEU A 217 -10.54 3.42 -2.97
N ILE A 218 -10.99 3.05 -4.18
CA ILE A 218 -11.56 1.72 -4.43
C ILE A 218 -10.50 0.65 -4.20
N ALA A 219 -9.29 0.82 -4.76
CA ALA A 219 -8.18 -0.11 -4.53
C ALA A 219 -7.84 -0.24 -3.04
N ASP A 220 -7.71 0.89 -2.34
CA ASP A 220 -7.44 0.93 -0.90
C ASP A 220 -8.55 0.25 -0.09
N PHE A 221 -9.82 0.46 -0.43
CA PHE A 221 -10.94 -0.20 0.23
C PHE A 221 -10.86 -1.72 0.09
N PHE A 222 -10.67 -2.23 -1.13
CA PHE A 222 -10.53 -3.67 -1.36
C PHE A 222 -9.26 -4.24 -0.73
N GLY A 223 -8.17 -3.48 -0.70
CA GLY A 223 -6.95 -3.87 0.00
C GLY A 223 -7.12 -3.93 1.51
N ILE A 224 -7.82 -2.97 2.13
CA ILE A 224 -8.15 -2.98 3.56
C ILE A 224 -9.07 -4.16 3.88
N ALA A 225 -10.14 -4.35 3.11
CA ALA A 225 -11.07 -5.46 3.28
C ALA A 225 -10.35 -6.81 3.17
N ALA A 226 -9.54 -7.00 2.11
CA ALA A 226 -8.74 -8.21 1.95
C ALA A 226 -7.72 -8.39 3.08
N SER A 227 -7.11 -7.31 3.58
CA SER A 227 -6.18 -7.38 4.72
C SER A 227 -6.87 -7.91 5.97
N ILE A 228 -8.08 -7.42 6.27
CA ILE A 228 -8.87 -7.87 7.42
C ILE A 228 -9.29 -9.32 7.22
N SER A 229 -9.88 -9.68 6.08
CA SER A 229 -10.34 -11.05 5.79
C SER A 229 -9.20 -12.07 5.83
N VAL A 230 -8.05 -11.74 5.25
CA VAL A 230 -6.88 -12.63 5.25
C VAL A 230 -6.24 -12.70 6.64
N ALA A 231 -6.28 -11.62 7.42
CA ALA A 231 -5.83 -11.68 8.80
C ALA A 231 -6.69 -12.64 9.65
N TYR A 232 -8.03 -12.59 9.52
CA TYR A 232 -8.91 -13.59 10.15
C TYR A 232 -8.56 -15.00 9.69
N LEU A 233 -8.36 -15.23 8.39
CA LEU A 233 -8.04 -16.55 7.87
C LEU A 233 -6.72 -17.14 8.39
N PHE A 234 -5.72 -16.30 8.69
CA PHE A 234 -4.37 -16.76 9.04
C PHE A 234 -4.04 -16.66 10.54
N PHE A 235 -4.72 -15.79 11.29
CA PHE A 235 -4.28 -15.37 12.62
C PHE A 235 -5.37 -15.34 13.69
N HIS A 236 -6.63 -15.66 13.36
CA HIS A 236 -7.75 -15.81 14.28
C HIS A 236 -8.27 -17.24 14.19
#